data_AF-A0A2E8ECB9-F1
#
_entry.id   AF-A0A2E8ECB9-F1
#
_cell.length_a   1.000
_cell.length_b   1.000
_cell.length_c   1.000
_cell.angle_alpha   90.00
_cell.angle_beta   90.00
_cell.angle_gamma   90.00
#
_symmetry.space_group_name_H-M   'P 1'
#
loop_
_entity.id
_entity.type
_entity.pdbx_description
1 polymer ?
#
loop_
_entity_poly.entity_id
_entity_poly.type
_entity_poly.pdbx_seq_one_letter_code
_entity_poly.pdbx_strand_id
1 'polypeptide(L)' 'MKAKAFEEGLAHPVIFGEVTNVVSTAFAFPLTASSRRHRQQMGLSPLDESGADDLKKIADKTGLSIKIRQYRGKKQ' A
#
# COMPACT_ATOMS: atom_id res chain seq x y z
N MET A 1 7.27 6.20 19.66
CA MET A 1 8.45 5.52 19.09
C MET A 1 8.23 5.00 17.66
N LYS A 2 7.22 4.16 17.37
CA LYS A 2 7.05 3.55 16.03
C LYS A 2 6.77 4.55 14.89
N ALA A 3 5.88 5.52 15.10
CA ALA A 3 5.55 6.54 14.09
C ALA A 3 6.80 7.37 13.71
N LYS A 4 7.56 7.82 14.72
CA LYS A 4 8.82 8.55 14.53
C LYS A 4 9.85 7.71 13.75
N ALA A 5 9.99 6.42 14.06
CA ALA A 5 10.87 5.52 13.30
C ALA A 5 10.45 5.37 11.83
N PHE A 6 9.15 5.34 11.53
CA PHE A 6 8.66 5.33 10.15
C PHE A 6 8.97 6.65 9.43
N GLU A 7 8.78 7.78 10.10
CA GLU A 7 9.10 9.12 9.56
C GLU A 7 10.59 9.32 9.29
N GLU A 8 11.44 8.80 10.17
CA GLU A 8 12.90 8.87 10.04
C GLU A 8 13.47 7.87 9.01
N GLY A 9 12.63 6.99 8.46
CA GLY A 9 13.06 5.96 7.50
C GLY A 9 13.73 4.75 8.16
N LEU A 10 13.59 4.60 9.48
CA LEU A 10 14.17 3.52 10.29
C LEU A 10 13.26 2.29 10.39
N ALA A 11 12.03 2.36 9.89
CA ALA A 11 11.15 1.20 9.81
C ALA A 11 11.71 0.15 8.83
N HIS A 12 11.43 -1.13 9.11
CA HIS A 12 11.88 -2.23 8.25
C HIS A 12 11.31 -2.05 6.82
N PRO A 13 12.10 -2.30 5.74
CA PRO A 13 11.68 -2.10 4.35
C PRO A 13 10.31 -2.71 3.99
N VAL A 14 10.01 -3.88 4.57
CA VAL A 14 8.72 -4.57 4.38
C VAL A 14 7.55 -3.68 4.79
N ILE A 15 7.65 -2.93 5.88
CA ILE A 15 6.58 -2.05 6.36
C ILE A 15 6.25 -0.96 5.33
N PHE A 16 7.26 -0.37 4.67
CA PHE A 16 7.02 0.59 3.59
C PHE A 16 6.35 -0.06 2.37
N GLY A 17 6.69 -1.32 2.08
CA GLY A 17 6.03 -2.12 1.05
C GLY A 17 4.55 -2.34 1.35
N GLU A 18 4.23 -2.80 2.56
CA GLU A 18 2.86 -3.02 3.04
C GLU A 18 2.04 -1.73 3.01
N VAL A 19 2.58 -0.61 3.54
CA VAL A 19 1.88 0.68 3.52
C VAL A 19 1.65 1.15 2.08
N THR A 20 2.62 0.98 1.19
CA THR A 20 2.41 1.27 -0.24
C THR A 20 1.25 0.45 -0.78
N ASN A 21 1.24 -0.86 -0.53
CA ASN A 21 0.23 -1.77 -1.05
C ASN A 21 -1.18 -1.40 -0.59
N VAL A 22 -1.34 -1.07 0.71
CA VAL A 22 -2.62 -0.59 1.27
C VAL A 22 -3.07 0.68 0.58
N VAL A 23 -2.19 1.68 0.44
CA VAL A 23 -2.56 2.96 -0.20
C VAL A 23 -2.93 2.77 -1.67
N SER A 24 -2.27 1.85 -2.39
CA SER A 24 -2.49 1.66 -3.83
C SER A 24 -3.62 0.69 -4.19
N THR A 25 -3.99 -0.22 -3.30
CA THR A 25 -4.97 -1.29 -3.60
C THR A 25 -6.16 -1.33 -2.65
N ALA A 26 -6.11 -0.59 -1.55
CA ALA A 26 -7.01 -0.74 -0.39
C ALA A 26 -6.90 -2.09 0.36
N PHE A 27 -5.92 -2.92 0.03
CA PHE A 27 -5.67 -4.20 0.72
C PHE A 27 -4.28 -4.23 1.35
N ALA A 28 -4.17 -4.89 2.51
CA ALA A 28 -2.88 -5.17 3.13
C ALA A 28 -2.04 -6.11 2.29
N PHE A 29 -2.66 -7.16 1.75
CA PHE A 29 -1.99 -8.12 0.86
C PHE A 29 -2.17 -7.73 -0.61
N PRO A 30 -1.15 -7.98 -1.46
CA PRO A 30 -1.21 -7.60 -2.86
C PRO A 30 -2.25 -8.42 -3.62
N LEU A 31 -3.04 -7.74 -4.45
CA LEU A 31 -3.98 -8.40 -5.34
C LEU A 31 -3.28 -8.90 -6.59
N THR A 32 -2.92 -10.19 -6.56
CA THR A 32 -2.22 -10.83 -7.67
C THR A 32 -3.17 -11.28 -8.78
N ALA A 33 -2.64 -11.46 -9.99
CA ALA A 33 -3.37 -12.08 -11.09
C ALA A 33 -3.86 -13.50 -10.74
N SER A 34 -3.12 -14.24 -9.90
CA SER A 34 -3.54 -15.55 -9.40
C SER A 34 -4.82 -15.46 -8.57
N SER A 35 -4.86 -14.52 -7.63
CA SER A 35 -6.04 -14.30 -6.77
C SER A 35 -7.28 -13.94 -7.58
N ARG A 36 -7.13 -13.10 -8.61
CA ARG A 36 -8.23 -12.74 -9.53
C ARG A 36 -8.73 -13.95 -10.34
N ARG A 37 -7.82 -14.74 -10.92
CA ARG A 37 -8.17 -15.94 -11.70
C ARG A 37 -8.90 -16.99 -10.86
N HIS A 38 -8.41 -17.29 -9.66
CA HIS A 38 -9.05 -18.27 -8.79
C HIS A 38 -10.47 -17.84 -8.37
N ARG A 39 -10.68 -16.55 -8.09
CA ARG A 39 -12.03 -16.03 -7.79
C ARG A 39 -12.99 -16.22 -8.96
N GLN A 40 -12.54 -15.90 -10.18
CA GLN A 40 -13.34 -16.11 -11.39
C GLN A 40 -13.69 -17.59 -11.60
N GLN A 41 -12.74 -18.50 -11.41
CA GLN A 41 -12.97 -19.96 -11.52
C GLN A 41 -14.01 -20.45 -10.49
N MET A 42 -14.05 -19.84 -9.32
CA MET A 42 -15.02 -20.15 -8.26
C MET A 42 -16.35 -19.40 -8.41
N GLY A 43 -16.53 -18.58 -9.45
CA GLY A 43 -17.72 -17.74 -9.62
C GLY A 43 -17.87 -16.64 -8.56
N LEU A 44 -16.78 -16.27 -7.87
CA LEU A 44 -16.78 -15.20 -6.87
C LEU A 44 -16.62 -13.83 -7.53
N SER A 45 -17.32 -12.83 -6.99
CA SER A 45 -17.19 -11.44 -7.45
C SER A 45 -15.74 -10.96 -7.42
N PRO A 46 -15.31 -10.06 -8.32
CA PRO A 46 -14.00 -9.43 -8.24
C PRO A 46 -13.78 -8.74 -6.87
N LEU A 47 -12.52 -8.57 -6.48
CA LEU A 47 -12.19 -7.74 -5.33
C LEU A 47 -12.35 -6.27 -5.74
N ASP A 48 -13.00 -5.50 -4.88
CA ASP A 48 -13.23 -4.09 -5.11
C ASP A 48 -12.04 -3.26 -4.65
N GLU A 49 -11.40 -2.56 -5.59
CA GLU A 49 -10.26 -1.67 -5.36
C GLU A 49 -10.70 -0.19 -5.28
N SER A 50 -12.02 0.10 -5.28
CA SER A 50 -12.58 1.46 -5.30
C SER A 50 -12.09 2.38 -4.18
N GLY A 51 -11.78 1.82 -3.00
CA GLY A 51 -11.22 2.56 -1.87
C GLY A 51 -9.80 3.08 -2.08
N ALA A 52 -9.06 2.58 -3.09
CA ALA A 52 -7.67 2.97 -3.31
C ALA A 52 -7.52 4.45 -3.68
N ASP A 53 -8.45 5.00 -4.47
CA ASP A 53 -8.40 6.40 -4.87
C ASP A 53 -8.58 7.36 -3.69
N ASP A 54 -9.47 7.03 -2.76
CA ASP A 54 -9.69 7.84 -1.57
C ASP A 54 -8.53 7.70 -0.57
N LEU A 55 -7.98 6.50 -0.42
CA LEU A 55 -6.77 6.29 0.40
C LEU A 55 -5.57 7.07 -0.17
N LYS A 56 -5.43 7.13 -1.49
CA LYS A 56 -4.39 7.93 -2.14
C LYS A 56 -4.57 9.43 -1.84
N LYS A 57 -5.80 9.96 -1.95
CA LYS A 57 -6.08 11.36 -1.59
C LYS A 57 -5.78 11.65 -0.12
N ILE A 58 -6.12 10.73 0.79
CA ILE A 58 -5.80 10.86 2.22
C ILE A 58 -4.28 10.83 2.44
N ALA A 59 -3.57 9.90 1.80
CA ALA A 59 -2.12 9.80 1.90
C ALA A 59 -1.41 11.07 1.40
N ASP A 60 -1.93 11.71 0.34
CA ASP A 60 -1.43 12.98 -0.17
C ASP A 60 -1.70 14.12 0.83
N LYS A 61 -2.94 14.24 1.34
CA LYS A 61 -3.32 15.29 2.30
C LYS A 61 -2.62 15.19 3.65
N THR A 62 -2.26 13.98 4.07
CA THR A 62 -1.57 13.73 5.35
C THR A 62 -0.04 13.77 5.22
N GLY A 63 0.49 13.96 4.01
CA GLY A 63 1.93 13.92 3.72
C GLY A 63 2.55 12.52 3.77
N LEU A 64 1.75 11.46 3.92
CA LEU A 64 2.20 10.07 3.92
C LEU A 64 2.85 9.68 2.58
N SER A 65 2.29 10.13 1.45
CA SER A 65 2.84 9.86 0.11
C SER A 65 4.28 10.36 -0.04
N ILE A 66 4.60 11.52 0.55
CA ILE A 66 5.94 12.11 0.53
C ILE A 66 6.90 11.24 1.33
N LYS A 67 6.49 10.81 2.54
CA LYS A 67 7.30 9.94 3.41
C LYS A 67 7.64 8.61 2.73
N ILE A 68 6.66 7.99 2.06
CA ILE A 68 6.88 6.75 1.28
C ILE A 68 7.85 6.98 0.11
N ARG A 69 7.73 8.10 -0.62
CA ARG A 69 8.61 8.43 -1.74
C ARG A 69 10.06 8.71 -1.29
N GLN A 70 10.24 9.44 -0.19
CA GLN A 70 11.57 9.73 0.36
C GLN A 70 12.32 8.45 0.73
N TYR A 71 11.63 7.44 1.27
CA TYR A 71 12.23 6.13 1.53
C TYR A 71 12.69 5.42 0.23
N ARG A 72 11.86 5.44 -0.82
CA ARG A 72 12.24 4.85 -2.12
C ARG A 72 13.48 5.52 -2.74
N GLY A 73 13.66 6.83 -2.55
CA GLY A 73 14.82 7.58 -3.04
C GLY A 73 16.10 7.38 -2.21
N LYS A 74 16.00 6.89 -0.97
CA LYS A 74 17.15 6.58 -0.09
C LYS A 74 17.75 5.19 -0.32
N LYS A 75 17.14 4.35 -1.17
CA LYS A 75 17.78 3.14 -1.67
C LYS A 75 18.81 3.53 -2.76
N GLN A 76 20.00 3.90 -2.32
CA GLN A 76 21.25 3.82 -3.09
C GLN A 76 22.23 2.98 -2.29
#